data_AF-A0A068NWC8-F1
#
_entry.id   AF-A0A068NWC8-F1
#
_cell.length_a   1.000
_cell.length_b   1.000
_cell.length_c   1.000
_cell.angle_alpha   90.00
_cell.angle_beta   90.00
_cell.angle_gamma   90.00
#
_symmetry.space_group_name_H-M   'P 1'
#
loop_
_entity.id
_entity.type
_entity.pdbx_description
1 polymer ?
#
loop_
_entity_poly.entity_id
_entity_poly.type
_entity_poly.pdbx_seq_one_letter_code
_entity_poly.pdbx_strand_id
1 'polypeptide(L)'
;MASARRAGEITSAKGRLHQLFIAAQIYRNDWGSESEYGNAQKMGLPSGTDPLSIFRFFAKNGGGHSPCGDNVSWLGDSSPTLVTYWYTPADDKSWASLAQKYEDRTPFILDVNCDDPKVGFDNSFEPHRGLGVQLSGRLLDLHKPGRMSRNEWWVVP
;
A
#
# COMPACT_ATOMS: atom_id res chain seq x y z
N MET A 1 -18.28 12.27 -18.55
CA MET A 1 -18.50 12.46 -17.09
C MET A 1 -17.82 11.39 -16.23
N ALA A 2 -17.78 10.11 -16.64
CA ALA A 2 -17.11 9.05 -15.87
C ALA A 2 -15.61 9.27 -15.60
N SER A 3 -14.85 9.90 -16.52
CA SER A 3 -13.40 10.11 -16.31
C SER A 3 -13.05 11.15 -15.24
N ALA A 4 -13.84 12.23 -15.11
CA ALA A 4 -13.61 13.26 -14.10
C ALA A 4 -13.86 12.73 -12.69
N ARG A 5 -14.93 11.94 -12.51
CA ARG A 5 -15.20 11.25 -11.25
C ARG A 5 -14.05 10.31 -10.88
N ARG A 6 -13.60 9.47 -11.83
CA ARG A 6 -12.49 8.54 -11.59
C ARG A 6 -11.19 9.25 -11.24
N ALA A 7 -10.87 10.35 -11.91
CA ALA A 7 -9.70 11.16 -11.58
C ALA A 7 -9.79 11.75 -10.15
N GLY A 8 -10.99 12.16 -9.72
CA GLY A 8 -11.26 12.61 -8.36
C GLY A 8 -11.06 11.50 -7.32
N GLU A 9 -11.55 10.29 -7.59
CA GLU A 9 -11.36 9.11 -6.73
C GLU A 9 -9.88 8.77 -6.58
N ILE A 10 -9.12 8.73 -7.68
CA ILE A 10 -7.65 8.50 -7.66
C ILE A 10 -6.93 9.57 -6.84
N THR A 11 -7.31 10.85 -7.01
CA THR A 11 -6.72 11.96 -6.25
C THR A 11 -7.01 11.82 -4.75
N SER A 12 -8.24 11.46 -4.40
CA SER A 12 -8.64 11.20 -3.01
C SER A 12 -7.88 10.00 -2.41
N ALA A 13 -7.71 8.92 -3.18
CA ALA A 13 -6.96 7.73 -2.76
C ALA A 13 -5.50 8.08 -2.45
N LYS A 14 -4.84 8.85 -3.33
CA LYS A 14 -3.46 9.36 -3.07
C LYS A 14 -3.38 10.21 -1.80
N GLY A 15 -4.36 11.08 -1.57
CA GLY A 15 -4.43 11.89 -0.35
C GLY A 15 -4.52 11.01 0.90
N ARG A 16 -5.35 9.97 0.87
CA ARG A 16 -5.48 9.02 1.98
C ARG A 16 -4.19 8.20 2.20
N LEU A 17 -3.54 7.73 1.14
CA LEU A 17 -2.25 7.04 1.24
C LEU A 17 -1.20 7.92 1.93
N HIS A 18 -1.15 9.21 1.59
CA HIS A 18 -0.24 10.15 2.25
C HIS A 18 -0.61 10.37 3.73
N GLN A 19 -1.89 10.49 4.07
CA GLN A 19 -2.33 10.60 5.46
C GLN A 19 -1.92 9.38 6.30
N LEU A 20 -2.05 8.17 5.73
CA LEU A 20 -1.61 6.94 6.38
C LEU A 20 -0.08 6.91 6.55
N PHE A 21 0.67 7.38 5.55
CA PHE A 21 2.12 7.53 5.67
C PHE A 21 2.50 8.46 6.82
N ILE A 22 1.88 9.63 6.92
CA ILE A 22 2.15 10.59 8.01
C ILE A 22 1.85 9.95 9.36
N ALA A 23 0.71 9.25 9.49
CA ALA A 23 0.36 8.55 10.72
C ALA A 23 1.41 7.50 11.11
N ALA A 24 1.95 6.76 10.13
CA ALA A 24 3.03 5.80 10.35
C ALA A 24 4.34 6.48 10.77
N GLN A 25 4.68 7.65 10.22
CA GLN A 25 5.88 8.40 10.62
C GLN A 25 5.75 8.95 12.04
N ILE A 26 4.55 9.41 12.45
CA ILE A 26 4.29 9.82 13.83
C ILE A 26 4.48 8.64 14.78
N TYR A 27 3.93 7.47 14.43
CA TYR A 27 4.16 6.25 15.20
C TYR A 27 5.64 5.89 15.32
N ARG A 28 6.38 5.93 14.20
CA ARG A 28 7.82 5.68 14.18
C ARG A 28 8.59 6.63 15.07
N ASN A 29 8.20 7.91 15.10
CA ASN A 29 8.81 8.91 15.97
C ASN A 29 8.53 8.63 17.46
N ASP A 30 7.33 8.17 17.80
CA ASP A 30 6.93 7.89 19.19
C ASP A 30 7.55 6.59 19.74
N TRP A 31 7.73 5.58 18.90
CA TRP A 31 8.23 4.25 19.32
C TRP A 31 9.72 4.04 19.02
N GLY A 32 10.33 4.93 18.24
CA GLY A 32 11.73 4.85 17.83
C GLY A 32 11.98 3.73 16.81
N SER A 33 13.17 3.73 16.21
CA SER A 33 13.63 2.68 15.30
C SER A 33 14.98 2.14 15.74
N GLU A 34 15.14 0.83 15.75
CA GLU A 34 16.42 0.16 15.97
C GLU A 34 17.30 0.15 14.71
N SER A 35 16.68 0.28 13.53
CA SER A 35 17.35 0.28 12.22
C SER A 35 16.64 1.22 11.25
N GLU A 36 17.40 1.74 10.28
CA GLU A 36 16.85 2.53 9.17
C GLU A 36 16.03 1.66 8.21
N TYR A 37 16.52 0.45 7.91
CA TYR A 37 15.88 -0.53 7.03
C TYR A 37 15.86 -1.93 7.65
N GLY A 38 14.85 -2.74 7.33
CA GLY A 38 14.67 -4.08 7.86
C GLY A 38 13.21 -4.50 7.87
N ASN A 39 12.82 -5.30 8.86
CA ASN A 39 11.40 -5.56 9.10
C ASN A 39 10.71 -4.34 9.72
N ALA A 40 9.38 -4.33 9.69
CA ALA A 40 8.60 -3.21 10.22
C ALA A 40 8.97 -2.86 11.68
N GLN A 41 9.11 -3.87 12.55
CA GLN A 41 9.44 -3.66 13.96
C GLN A 41 10.77 -2.93 14.15
N LYS A 42 11.84 -3.40 13.49
CA LYS A 42 13.17 -2.75 13.58
C LYS A 42 13.15 -1.32 13.05
N MET A 43 12.31 -1.06 12.06
CA MET A 43 12.11 0.27 11.49
C MET A 43 11.21 1.18 12.33
N GLY A 44 10.67 0.69 13.46
CA GLY A 44 9.71 1.45 14.27
C GLY A 44 8.35 1.61 13.58
N LEU A 45 8.04 0.78 12.60
CA LEU A 45 6.77 0.82 11.87
C LEU A 45 5.76 -0.13 12.52
N PRO A 46 4.44 0.15 12.38
CA PRO A 46 3.40 -0.76 12.83
C PRO A 46 3.59 -2.15 12.21
N SER A 47 3.53 -3.19 13.03
CA SER A 47 3.73 -4.57 12.59
C SER A 47 2.48 -5.42 12.79
N GLY A 48 2.39 -6.51 12.04
CA GLY A 48 1.28 -7.46 12.08
C GLY A 48 1.05 -8.14 13.45
N THR A 49 1.99 -8.05 14.38
CA THR A 49 1.85 -8.52 15.78
C THR A 49 1.22 -7.48 16.72
N ASP A 50 1.27 -6.19 16.37
CA ASP A 50 0.42 -5.13 16.94
C ASP A 50 -0.27 -4.33 15.81
N PRO A 51 -1.16 -4.99 15.03
CA PRO A 51 -1.79 -4.39 13.85
C PRO A 51 -2.89 -3.37 14.22
N LEU A 52 -2.99 -3.01 15.49
CA LEU A 52 -4.27 -2.75 16.14
C LEU A 52 -4.53 -1.28 16.49
N SER A 53 -3.50 -0.46 16.70
CA SER A 53 -3.71 0.89 17.25
C SER A 53 -4.02 1.95 16.20
N ILE A 54 -3.26 2.05 15.10
CA ILE A 54 -3.45 3.13 14.12
C ILE A 54 -4.42 2.76 12.99
N PHE A 55 -4.31 1.55 12.42
CA PHE A 55 -5.04 1.25 11.19
C PHE A 55 -6.45 0.69 11.41
N ARG A 56 -6.73 0.03 12.56
CA ARG A 56 -8.13 -0.22 12.97
C ARG A 56 -8.86 1.08 13.28
N PHE A 57 -8.15 2.12 13.76
CA PHE A 57 -8.75 3.45 13.94
C PHE A 57 -9.12 4.10 12.60
N PHE A 58 -8.25 4.02 11.59
CA PHE A 58 -8.58 4.50 10.24
C PHE A 58 -9.69 3.66 9.58
N ALA A 59 -9.66 2.33 9.70
CA ALA A 59 -10.69 1.44 9.15
C ALA A 59 -12.06 1.66 9.80
N LYS A 60 -12.12 1.78 11.14
CA LYS A 60 -13.36 2.00 11.90
C LYS A 60 -14.04 3.33 11.57
N ASN A 61 -13.27 4.36 11.20
CA ASN A 61 -13.78 5.68 10.83
C ASN A 61 -13.99 5.84 9.31
N GLY A 62 -13.97 4.75 8.53
CA GLY A 62 -14.17 4.79 7.08
C GLY A 62 -12.97 5.31 6.27
N GLY A 63 -11.86 5.65 6.92
CA GLY A 63 -10.59 6.03 6.29
C GLY A 63 -9.84 4.84 5.70
N GLY A 64 -10.16 3.62 6.13
CA GLY A 64 -9.60 2.39 5.56
C GLY A 64 -10.24 1.93 4.25
N HIS A 65 -11.23 2.65 3.69
CA HIS A 65 -11.89 2.28 2.43
C HIS A 65 -11.30 3.02 1.24
N SER A 66 -11.01 2.30 0.15
CA SER A 66 -10.54 2.96 -1.08
C SER A 66 -11.63 3.84 -1.69
N PRO A 67 -11.35 5.12 -2.01
CA PRO A 67 -12.26 5.94 -2.80
C PRO A 67 -12.54 5.36 -4.19
N CYS A 68 -11.69 4.47 -4.68
CA CYS A 68 -11.85 3.80 -5.97
C CYS A 68 -12.83 2.62 -5.94
N GLY A 69 -13.39 2.28 -4.77
CA GLY A 69 -14.31 1.16 -4.57
C GLY A 69 -13.58 -0.14 -4.25
N ASP A 70 -14.20 -1.26 -4.62
CA ASP A 70 -13.73 -2.60 -4.28
C ASP A 70 -13.27 -3.31 -5.52
N ASN A 71 -12.07 -3.89 -5.50
CA ASN A 71 -11.59 -4.75 -6.57
C ASN A 71 -11.71 -6.23 -6.18
N VAL A 72 -12.79 -6.87 -6.67
CA VAL A 72 -13.11 -8.29 -6.42
C VAL A 72 -12.08 -9.28 -6.99
N SER A 73 -11.16 -8.82 -7.84
CA SER A 73 -10.08 -9.67 -8.36
C SER A 73 -8.99 -9.95 -7.31
N TRP A 74 -8.97 -9.18 -6.22
CA TRP A 74 -8.01 -9.32 -5.13
C TRP A 74 -8.55 -10.31 -4.08
N LEU A 75 -8.02 -11.53 -4.11
CA LEU A 75 -8.08 -12.55 -3.05
C LEU A 75 -9.47 -12.97 -2.53
N GLY A 76 -10.49 -13.10 -3.38
CA GLY A 76 -11.70 -13.91 -3.08
C GLY A 76 -12.59 -13.46 -1.91
N ASP A 77 -12.12 -12.56 -1.07
CA ASP A 77 -12.83 -11.87 -0.01
C ASP A 77 -12.89 -10.39 -0.40
N SER A 78 -14.11 -9.94 -0.66
CA SER A 78 -14.50 -8.57 -0.96
C SER A 78 -14.19 -7.64 0.22
N SER A 79 -12.91 -7.39 0.49
CA SER A 79 -12.49 -6.42 1.48
C SER A 79 -12.29 -5.08 0.78
N PRO A 80 -13.13 -4.07 1.06
CA PRO A 80 -13.07 -2.74 0.44
C PRO A 80 -11.87 -1.90 0.93
N THR A 81 -10.81 -2.57 1.40
CA THR A 81 -9.74 -1.95 2.17
C THR A 81 -8.74 -1.25 1.24
N LEU A 82 -8.51 0.02 1.52
CA LEU A 82 -7.54 0.93 0.89
C LEU A 82 -6.10 0.42 1.04
N VAL A 83 -5.88 -0.58 1.89
CA VAL A 83 -4.61 -0.83 2.54
C VAL A 83 -4.23 -2.28 2.42
N THR A 84 -3.48 -2.60 1.35
CA THR A 84 -2.66 -3.80 1.34
C THR A 84 -1.28 -3.42 1.87
N TYR A 85 -0.96 -3.86 3.09
CA TYR A 85 0.42 -3.86 3.56
C TYR A 85 1.10 -5.12 3.07
N TRP A 86 2.22 -4.98 2.34
CA TRP A 86 3.08 -6.13 2.03
C TRP A 86 3.73 -6.74 3.27
N TYR A 87 3.66 -6.06 4.41
CA TYR A 87 3.93 -6.67 5.70
C TYR A 87 2.70 -7.49 6.12
N THR A 88 2.58 -8.71 5.61
CA THR A 88 1.92 -9.77 6.38
C THR A 88 3.01 -10.50 7.16
N PRO A 89 2.74 -11.07 8.35
CA PRO A 89 3.74 -11.89 9.05
C PRO A 89 4.29 -13.05 8.20
N ALA A 90 3.54 -13.51 7.19
CA ALA A 90 4.00 -14.51 6.23
C ALA A 90 5.04 -13.96 5.23
N ASP A 91 4.91 -12.69 4.83
CA ASP A 91 5.75 -12.04 3.82
C ASP A 91 6.83 -11.11 4.41
N ASP A 92 6.90 -10.95 5.73
CA ASP A 92 7.83 -10.02 6.42
C ASP A 92 9.30 -10.21 5.97
N LYS A 93 9.77 -11.46 5.85
CA LYS A 93 11.13 -11.73 5.38
C LYS A 93 11.38 -11.22 3.95
N SER A 94 10.38 -11.32 3.07
CA SER A 94 10.49 -10.84 1.70
C SER A 94 10.48 -9.31 1.65
N TRP A 95 9.61 -8.67 2.44
CA TRP A 95 9.53 -7.21 2.52
C TRP A 95 10.78 -6.61 3.16
N ALA A 96 11.30 -7.18 4.25
CA ALA A 96 12.54 -6.73 4.89
C ALA A 96 13.75 -6.78 3.93
N SER A 97 13.82 -7.82 3.10
CA SER A 97 14.87 -7.94 2.07
C SER A 97 14.74 -6.86 1.00
N LEU A 98 13.51 -6.46 0.66
CA LEU A 98 13.24 -5.36 -0.26
C LEU A 98 13.58 -4.01 0.37
N ALA A 99 13.20 -3.79 1.63
CA ALA A 99 13.55 -2.61 2.41
C ALA A 99 15.07 -2.40 2.45
N GLN A 100 15.82 -3.46 2.66
CA GLN A 100 17.28 -3.41 2.65
C GLN A 100 17.86 -3.17 1.25
N LYS A 101 17.22 -3.68 0.18
CA LYS A 101 17.72 -3.56 -1.19
C LYS A 101 17.38 -2.22 -1.85
N TYR A 102 16.17 -1.73 -1.61
CA TYR A 102 15.61 -0.56 -2.29
C TYR A 102 15.47 0.65 -1.37
N GLU A 103 15.72 0.49 -0.06
CA GLU A 103 15.79 1.57 0.93
C GLU A 103 14.52 2.44 0.87
N ASP A 104 14.69 3.75 0.78
CA ASP A 104 13.66 4.77 0.62
C ASP A 104 12.69 4.58 -0.54
N ARG A 105 13.04 3.75 -1.53
CA ARG A 105 12.19 3.41 -2.69
C ARG A 105 11.29 2.20 -2.42
N THR A 106 11.38 1.61 -1.24
CA THR A 106 10.59 0.43 -0.89
C THR A 106 9.11 0.80 -0.77
N PRO A 107 8.21 0.08 -1.45
CA PRO A 107 6.77 0.27 -1.31
C PRO A 107 6.31 -0.04 0.12
N PHE A 108 5.50 0.85 0.69
CA PHE A 108 5.08 0.74 2.09
C PHE A 108 3.56 0.57 2.24
N ILE A 109 2.77 1.51 1.72
CA ILE A 109 1.29 1.46 1.77
C ILE A 109 0.76 1.49 0.36
N LEU A 110 -0.15 0.59 0.01
CA LEU A 110 -0.65 0.44 -1.35
C LEU A 110 -2.17 0.39 -1.41
N ASP A 111 -2.70 0.94 -2.50
CA ASP A 111 -4.10 0.83 -2.91
C ASP A 111 -4.16 0.23 -4.33
N VAL A 112 -4.74 -0.96 -4.41
CA VAL A 112 -4.90 -1.75 -5.64
C VAL A 112 -6.30 -1.62 -6.25
N ASN A 113 -7.21 -0.90 -5.57
CA ASN A 113 -8.61 -0.82 -5.98
C ASN A 113 -8.85 0.22 -7.09
N CYS A 114 -7.84 1.04 -7.39
CA CYS A 114 -7.91 1.99 -8.50
C CYS A 114 -7.67 1.37 -9.89
N ASP A 115 -7.54 0.04 -9.96
CA ASP A 115 -7.42 -0.73 -11.19
C ASP A 115 -8.78 -1.09 -11.84
N ASP A 116 -8.76 -1.67 -13.05
CA ASP A 116 -9.96 -2.26 -13.66
C ASP A 116 -10.31 -3.60 -12.98
N PRO A 117 -11.48 -3.73 -12.33
CA PRO A 117 -11.86 -4.96 -11.63
C PRO A 117 -12.03 -6.18 -12.55
N LYS A 118 -12.09 -5.98 -13.87
CA LYS A 118 -12.16 -7.07 -14.86
C LYS A 118 -10.79 -7.69 -15.14
N VAL A 119 -9.71 -6.97 -14.84
CA VAL A 119 -8.36 -7.46 -15.07
C VAL A 119 -7.90 -8.17 -13.81
N GLY A 120 -7.60 -9.46 -13.91
CA GLY A 120 -7.11 -10.23 -12.78
C GLY A 120 -5.77 -9.67 -12.28
N PHE A 121 -5.63 -9.46 -10.98
CA PHE A 121 -4.45 -8.90 -10.30
C PHE A 121 -3.09 -9.55 -10.67
N ASP A 122 -3.12 -10.83 -11.05
CA ASP A 122 -1.96 -11.63 -11.47
C ASP A 122 -1.73 -11.69 -12.99
N ASN A 123 -2.52 -10.95 -13.77
CA ASN A 123 -2.35 -10.90 -15.22
C ASN A 123 -1.02 -10.20 -15.56
N SER A 124 -0.13 -10.91 -16.24
CA SER A 124 1.18 -10.35 -16.60
C SER A 124 1.15 -9.48 -17.87
N PHE A 125 0.06 -9.48 -18.63
CA PHE A 125 -0.01 -8.92 -19.98
C PHE A 125 -0.77 -7.60 -20.04
N GLU A 126 -1.85 -7.49 -19.29
CA GLU A 126 -2.68 -6.28 -19.29
C GLU A 126 -2.05 -5.19 -18.40
N PRO A 127 -2.21 -3.91 -18.75
CA PRO A 127 -1.77 -2.82 -17.91
C PRO A 127 -2.63 -2.74 -16.65
N HIS A 128 -1.95 -2.59 -15.53
CA HIS A 128 -2.56 -2.43 -14.22
C HIS A 128 -2.31 -1.04 -13.68
N ARG A 129 -3.29 -0.47 -12.99
CA ARG A 129 -3.12 0.76 -12.21
C ARG A 129 -2.98 0.47 -10.72
N GLY A 130 -1.83 0.82 -10.16
CA GLY A 130 -1.54 0.70 -8.74
C GLY A 130 -1.19 2.04 -8.13
N LEU A 131 -1.76 2.35 -6.97
CA LEU A 131 -1.38 3.52 -6.17
C LEU A 131 -0.63 3.07 -4.92
N GLY A 132 0.28 3.91 -4.45
CA GLY A 132 0.98 3.61 -3.20
C GLY A 132 1.81 4.76 -2.68
N VAL A 133 2.57 4.49 -1.63
CA VAL A 133 3.57 5.39 -1.05
C VAL A 133 4.81 4.58 -0.67
N GLN A 134 5.98 5.15 -0.92
CA GLN A 134 7.27 4.56 -0.54
C GLN A 134 7.67 4.95 0.89
N LEU A 135 8.70 4.31 1.44
CA LEU A 135 9.28 4.68 2.74
C LEU A 135 9.75 6.14 2.82
N SER A 136 10.22 6.70 1.71
CA SER A 136 10.54 8.13 1.59
C SER A 136 9.34 9.08 1.64
N GLY A 137 8.10 8.57 1.60
CA GLY A 137 6.89 9.37 1.48
C GLY A 137 6.51 9.75 0.05
N ARG A 138 7.29 9.32 -0.95
CA ARG A 138 6.95 9.53 -2.37
C ARG A 138 5.69 8.74 -2.73
N LEU A 139 4.70 9.44 -3.28
CA LEU A 139 3.51 8.83 -3.86
C LEU A 139 3.82 8.11 -5.18
N LEU A 140 3.18 6.96 -5.36
CA LEU A 140 3.22 6.13 -6.56
C LEU A 140 1.87 6.18 -7.27
N ASP A 141 1.91 6.36 -8.59
CA ASP A 141 0.79 6.17 -9.51
C ASP A 141 1.34 5.42 -10.72
N LEU A 142 1.27 4.10 -10.64
CA LEU A 142 1.84 3.21 -11.64
C LEU A 142 0.74 2.79 -12.60
N HIS A 143 1.06 2.79 -13.89
CA HIS A 143 0.19 2.24 -14.93
C HIS A 143 1.05 1.44 -15.90
N LYS A 144 1.18 0.13 -15.66
CA LYS A 144 2.10 -0.73 -16.42
C LYS A 144 1.67 -2.21 -16.39
N PRO A 145 2.06 -3.01 -17.39
CA PRO A 145 1.79 -4.44 -17.37
C PRO A 145 2.63 -5.17 -16.32
N GLY A 146 2.25 -6.42 -16.03
CA GLY A 146 2.93 -7.29 -15.09
C GLY A 146 2.10 -7.57 -13.83
N ARG A 147 2.57 -8.52 -13.03
CA ARG A 147 1.81 -9.00 -11.87
C ARG A 147 1.95 -8.03 -10.70
N MET A 148 0.86 -7.34 -10.34
CA MET A 148 0.84 -6.45 -9.16
C MET A 148 1.10 -7.19 -7.85
N SER A 149 0.92 -8.51 -7.82
CA SER A 149 1.25 -9.39 -6.69
C SER A 149 2.76 -9.56 -6.44
N ARG A 150 3.60 -9.03 -7.32
CA ARG A 150 5.05 -9.06 -7.11
C ARG A 150 5.50 -7.72 -6.57
N ASN A 151 6.23 -7.76 -5.47
CA ASN A 151 6.81 -6.57 -4.86
C ASN A 151 7.63 -5.73 -5.85
N GLU A 152 8.37 -6.37 -6.76
CA GLU A 152 9.18 -5.70 -7.78
C GLU A 152 8.34 -4.90 -8.77
N TRP A 153 7.05 -5.23 -8.94
CA TRP A 153 6.15 -4.43 -9.75
C TRP A 153 5.97 -3.03 -9.17
N TRP A 154 6.03 -2.87 -7.86
CA TRP A 154 5.84 -1.57 -7.19
C TRP A 154 7.11 -0.73 -7.11
N VAL A 155 8.26 -1.33 -7.41
CA VAL A 155 9.53 -0.61 -7.43
C VAL A 155 9.67 0.10 -8.78
N VAL A 156 9.94 1.41 -8.72
CA VAL A 156 10.27 2.23 -9.89
C VAL A 156 11.80 2.33 -9.98
N PRO A 157 12.41 2.05 -11.15
CA PRO A 157 13.85 2.23 -11.37
C PRO A 157 14.34 3.63 -10.98
#